data_AF-A0A932SIM8-F1
#
_entry.id   AF-A0A932SIM8-F1
#
_cell.length_a   1.000
_cell.length_b   1.000
_cell.length_c   1.000
_cell.angle_alpha   90.00
_cell.angle_beta   90.00
_cell.angle_gamma   90.00
#
_symmetry.space_group_name_H-M   'P 1'
#
loop_
_entity.id
_entity.type
_entity.pdbx_description
1 polymer ?
#
loop_
_entity_poly.entity_id
_entity_poly.type
_entity_poly.pdbx_seq_one_letter_code
_entity_poly.pdbx_strand_id
1 'polypeptide(L)'
;MLHRSKKDSIAKAFNAVLQNRTLLFPTESTFKRNEPFHRVLYHAFEAQLQTRSQDVTSILQVSSWVQGVNTSMGSFFERVACILSGGKKMAFTTKKKTSLKISDTQTTKIKQIWNKPKSGNTSPNEESEIAEILSASSLKMQEAADFTVDVFLETHDSITAIELKSVRPNKGESAGEKQKMLEAKIALHNSFPDKKILYFIGFPFDPTNPTPLGYDKKRFMQYLIGGGNYFAPEEFMLGSELWDFLSGEKNTMRQILAIMENVVGNRAR
;
A
#
# COMPACT_ATOMS: atom_id res chain seq x y z
N MET A 1 -2.37 8.95 23.21
CA MET A 1 -3.32 9.81 22.46
C MET A 1 -2.46 10.73 21.62
N LEU A 2 -2.71 10.81 20.30
CA LEU A 2 -1.78 11.45 19.37
C LEU A 2 -1.51 12.90 19.79
N HIS A 3 -0.24 13.28 19.74
CA HIS A 3 0.19 14.65 19.99
C HIS A 3 -0.51 15.64 19.06
N ARG A 4 -0.83 16.84 19.57
CA ARG A 4 -1.61 17.87 18.85
C ARG A 4 -1.03 18.21 17.49
N SER A 5 0.30 18.37 17.40
CA SER A 5 0.97 18.68 16.12
C SER A 5 0.78 17.60 15.03
N LYS A 6 0.75 16.32 15.42
CA LYS A 6 0.48 15.22 14.48
C LYS A 6 -0.98 15.27 14.02
N LYS A 7 -1.92 15.50 14.95
CA LYS A 7 -3.35 15.66 14.61
C LYS A 7 -3.58 16.80 13.62
N ASP A 8 -2.98 17.96 13.87
CA ASP A 8 -3.09 19.13 12.99
C ASP A 8 -2.48 18.84 11.60
N SER A 9 -1.37 18.10 11.53
CA SER A 9 -0.73 17.72 10.27
C SER A 9 -1.59 16.74 9.46
N ILE A 10 -2.22 15.76 10.13
CA ILE A 10 -3.17 14.84 9.51
C ILE A 10 -4.40 15.60 8.99
N ALA A 11 -4.95 16.51 9.80
CA ALA A 11 -6.09 17.34 9.41
C ALA A 11 -5.78 18.19 8.17
N LYS A 12 -4.60 18.83 8.12
CA LYS A 12 -4.15 19.59 6.96
C LYS A 12 -4.01 18.71 5.71
N ALA A 13 -3.41 17.53 5.84
CA ALA A 13 -3.26 16.58 4.74
C ALA A 13 -4.62 16.15 4.18
N PHE A 14 -5.58 15.82 5.06
CA PHE A 14 -6.92 15.43 4.64
C PHE A 14 -7.71 16.60 4.03
N ASN A 15 -7.61 17.79 4.60
CA ASN A 15 -8.27 18.99 4.07
C ASN A 15 -7.76 19.33 2.65
N ALA A 16 -6.47 19.13 2.37
CA ALA A 16 -5.92 19.32 1.03
C ALA A 16 -6.54 18.33 0.00
N VAL A 17 -6.70 17.06 0.38
CA VAL A 17 -7.40 16.06 -0.45
C VAL A 17 -8.85 16.51 -0.68
N LEU A 18 -9.56 16.87 0.38
CA LEU A 18 -10.95 17.28 0.32
C LEU A 18 -11.13 18.53 -0.57
N GLN A 19 -10.33 19.58 -0.37
CA GLN A 19 -10.33 20.79 -1.21
C GLN A 19 -10.14 20.45 -2.69
N ASN A 20 -9.11 19.67 -3.01
CA ASN A 20 -8.80 19.31 -4.38
C ASN A 20 -9.92 18.49 -5.03
N ARG A 21 -10.50 17.51 -4.30
CA ARG A 21 -11.60 16.69 -4.81
C ARG A 21 -12.91 17.47 -4.94
N THR A 22 -13.20 18.42 -4.06
CA THR A 22 -14.36 19.33 -4.20
C THR A 22 -14.24 20.18 -5.46
N LEU A 23 -13.07 20.76 -5.74
CA LEU A 23 -12.85 21.59 -6.93
C LEU A 23 -12.99 20.81 -8.24
N LEU A 24 -12.67 19.52 -8.22
CA LEU A 24 -12.75 18.63 -9.37
C LEU A 24 -14.08 17.85 -9.45
N PHE A 25 -15.06 18.18 -8.60
CA PHE A 25 -16.34 17.49 -8.62
C PHE A 25 -17.05 17.76 -9.96
N PRO A 26 -17.59 16.71 -10.64
CA PRO A 26 -18.25 16.91 -11.93
C PRO A 26 -19.46 17.84 -11.84
N THR A 27 -19.54 18.80 -12.77
CA THR A 27 -20.70 19.67 -13.00
C THR A 27 -21.25 19.45 -14.41
N GLU A 28 -22.46 19.90 -14.72
CA GLU A 28 -23.06 19.75 -16.07
C GLU A 28 -22.19 20.28 -17.21
N SER A 29 -21.29 21.23 -16.92
CA SER A 29 -20.35 21.84 -17.87
C SER A 29 -19.00 21.11 -18.00
N THR A 30 -18.73 20.06 -17.20
CA THR A 30 -17.46 19.30 -17.25
C THR A 30 -17.38 18.41 -18.47
N PHE A 31 -17.06 19.00 -19.62
CA PHE A 31 -16.45 18.43 -20.82
C PHE A 31 -16.77 16.95 -21.14
N LYS A 32 -17.51 16.73 -22.25
CA LYS A 32 -17.69 15.42 -22.89
C LYS A 32 -16.32 14.80 -23.21
N ARG A 33 -15.84 13.87 -22.39
CA ARG A 33 -14.68 13.04 -22.76
C ARG A 33 -15.03 12.22 -24.00
N ASN A 34 -14.13 12.22 -24.98
CA ASN A 34 -14.27 11.37 -26.16
C ASN A 34 -13.85 9.94 -25.79
N GLU A 35 -14.79 9.17 -25.24
CA GLU A 35 -14.61 7.76 -24.86
C GLU A 35 -15.49 6.86 -25.74
N PRO A 36 -15.22 6.73 -27.05
CA PRO A 36 -16.13 6.11 -28.00
C PRO A 36 -16.40 4.63 -27.68
N PHE A 37 -15.39 3.88 -27.21
CA PHE A 37 -15.55 2.48 -26.83
C PHE A 37 -16.44 2.30 -25.61
N HIS A 38 -16.22 3.10 -24.55
CA HIS A 38 -17.04 3.06 -23.35
C HIS A 38 -18.48 3.45 -23.67
N ARG A 39 -18.68 4.50 -24.48
CA ARG A 39 -20.02 4.94 -24.87
C ARG A 39 -20.81 3.85 -25.59
N VAL A 40 -20.19 3.16 -26.55
CA VAL A 40 -20.81 2.02 -27.24
C VAL A 40 -21.17 0.90 -26.25
N LEU A 41 -20.28 0.58 -25.31
CA LEU A 41 -20.54 -0.42 -24.28
C LEU A 41 -21.70 -0.01 -23.36
N TYR A 42 -21.73 1.24 -22.89
CA TYR A 42 -22.78 1.74 -21.99
C TYR A 42 -24.14 1.87 -22.67
N HIS A 43 -24.20 2.10 -23.99
CA HIS A 43 -25.45 2.03 -24.74
C HIS A 43 -26.15 0.67 -24.61
N ALA A 44 -25.38 -0.43 -24.48
CA ALA A 44 -25.97 -1.76 -24.23
C ALA A 44 -26.70 -1.88 -22.88
N PHE A 45 -26.47 -0.94 -21.96
CA PHE A 45 -27.09 -0.88 -20.63
C PHE A 45 -28.02 0.31 -20.43
N GLU A 46 -28.30 1.07 -21.50
CA GLU A 46 -29.02 2.35 -21.43
C GLU A 46 -30.41 2.20 -20.82
N ALA A 47 -31.14 1.13 -21.16
CA ALA A 47 -32.44 0.82 -20.58
C ALA A 47 -32.36 0.62 -19.05
N GLN A 48 -31.35 -0.10 -18.56
CA GLN A 48 -31.13 -0.31 -17.12
C GLN A 48 -30.73 0.98 -16.41
N LEU A 49 -29.92 1.83 -17.05
CA LEU A 49 -29.48 3.10 -16.49
C LEU A 49 -30.62 4.14 -16.41
N GLN A 50 -31.51 4.14 -17.41
CA GLN A 50 -32.72 4.96 -17.41
C GLN A 50 -33.66 4.61 -16.24
N THR A 51 -33.76 3.33 -15.82
CA THR A 51 -34.56 2.96 -14.62
C THR A 51 -34.04 3.58 -13.31
N ARG A 52 -32.79 4.06 -13.30
CA ARG A 52 -32.17 4.74 -12.15
C ARG A 52 -32.11 6.26 -12.32
N SER A 53 -32.72 6.80 -13.38
CA SER A 53 -32.66 8.23 -13.74
C SER A 53 -31.22 8.76 -13.86
N GLN A 54 -30.27 7.92 -14.26
CA GLN A 54 -28.87 8.30 -14.40
C GLN A 54 -28.47 8.36 -15.87
N ASP A 55 -27.93 9.50 -16.29
CA ASP A 55 -27.30 9.65 -17.60
C ASP A 55 -25.92 8.97 -17.64
N VAL A 56 -25.61 8.32 -18.77
CA VAL A 56 -24.35 7.60 -19.00
C VAL A 56 -23.14 8.52 -18.81
N THR A 57 -23.24 9.78 -19.26
CA THR A 57 -22.15 10.76 -19.14
C THR A 57 -21.89 11.09 -17.68
N SER A 58 -22.95 11.27 -16.89
CA SER A 58 -22.85 11.56 -15.45
C SER A 58 -22.18 10.41 -14.69
N ILE A 59 -22.52 9.15 -15.02
CA ILE A 59 -21.90 7.97 -14.42
C ILE A 59 -20.40 7.90 -14.71
N LEU A 60 -20.02 8.14 -15.97
CA LEU A 60 -18.62 8.15 -16.41
C LEU A 60 -17.81 9.22 -15.67
N GLN A 61 -18.35 10.43 -15.55
CA GLN A 61 -17.71 11.53 -14.85
C GLN A 61 -17.52 11.23 -13.35
N VAL A 62 -18.58 10.76 -12.67
CA VAL A 62 -18.51 10.40 -11.24
C VAL A 62 -17.56 9.24 -11.02
N SER A 63 -17.56 8.21 -11.88
CA SER A 63 -16.63 7.08 -11.81
C SER A 63 -15.17 7.55 -11.92
N SER A 64 -14.87 8.43 -12.88
CA SER A 64 -13.54 9.01 -13.00
C SER A 64 -13.16 9.86 -11.79
N TRP A 65 -14.12 10.59 -11.20
CA TRP A 65 -13.89 11.38 -9.99
C TRP A 65 -13.60 10.47 -8.78
N VAL A 66 -14.38 9.41 -8.57
CA VAL A 66 -14.17 8.38 -7.53
C VAL A 66 -12.81 7.71 -7.68
N GLN A 67 -12.37 7.41 -8.91
CA GLN A 67 -11.02 6.91 -9.14
C GLN A 67 -9.96 7.91 -8.68
N GLY A 68 -10.16 9.21 -8.94
CA GLY A 68 -9.29 10.27 -8.44
C GLY A 68 -9.30 10.41 -6.91
N VAL A 69 -10.45 10.17 -6.26
CA VAL A 69 -10.55 10.07 -4.80
C VAL A 69 -9.69 8.92 -4.28
N ASN A 70 -9.81 7.73 -4.87
CA ASN A 70 -9.03 6.55 -4.47
C ASN A 70 -7.51 6.79 -4.57
N THR A 71 -7.04 7.39 -5.67
CA THR A 71 -5.61 7.75 -5.82
C THR A 71 -5.18 8.78 -4.77
N SER A 72 -6.00 9.80 -4.52
CA SER A 72 -5.71 10.83 -3.50
C SER A 72 -5.67 10.23 -2.10
N MET A 73 -6.52 9.25 -1.81
CA MET A 73 -6.52 8.50 -0.55
C MET A 73 -5.25 7.67 -0.39
N GLY A 74 -4.74 7.04 -1.45
CA GLY A 74 -3.43 6.37 -1.44
C GLY A 74 -2.32 7.31 -0.97
N SER A 75 -2.20 8.47 -1.62
CA SER A 75 -1.22 9.48 -1.22
C SER A 75 -1.47 10.08 0.17
N PHE A 76 -2.73 10.14 0.63
CA PHE A 76 -3.06 10.54 1.99
C PHE A 76 -2.54 9.53 3.01
N PHE A 77 -2.75 8.23 2.78
CA PHE A 77 -2.23 7.18 3.67
C PHE A 77 -0.71 7.21 3.78
N GLU A 78 0.01 7.39 2.67
CA GLU A 78 1.46 7.57 2.67
C GLU A 78 1.91 8.74 3.55
N ARG A 79 1.25 9.91 3.41
CA ARG A 79 1.56 11.10 4.22
C ARG A 79 1.28 10.87 5.70
N VAL A 80 0.13 10.27 6.04
CA VAL A 80 -0.23 9.97 7.43
C VAL A 80 0.76 9.00 8.04
N ALA A 81 1.18 7.97 7.30
CA ALA A 81 2.16 7.00 7.79
C ALA A 81 3.50 7.66 8.13
N CYS A 82 3.98 8.59 7.30
CA CYS A 82 5.16 9.40 7.60
C CYS A 82 4.95 10.33 8.80
N ILE A 83 3.81 11.02 8.90
CA ILE A 83 3.50 11.91 10.04
C ILE A 83 3.50 11.15 11.37
N LEU A 84 2.94 9.93 11.37
CA LEU A 84 2.83 9.11 12.57
C LEU A 84 4.19 8.56 13.01
N SER A 85 4.95 7.99 12.08
CA SER A 85 6.24 7.34 12.38
C SER A 85 7.42 8.30 12.50
N GLY A 86 7.32 9.49 11.92
CA GLY A 86 8.49 10.35 11.69
C GLY A 86 9.42 9.82 10.59
N GLY A 87 9.03 8.74 9.90
CA GLY A 87 9.77 8.20 8.78
C GLY A 87 9.62 9.05 7.51
N LYS A 88 10.32 8.61 6.46
CA LYS A 88 10.32 9.29 5.15
C LYS A 88 10.18 8.29 4.02
N LYS A 89 9.61 8.74 2.90
CA LYS A 89 9.61 7.99 1.65
C LYS A 89 11.03 7.90 1.09
N MET A 90 11.50 6.70 0.77
CA MET A 90 12.83 6.45 0.23
C MET A 90 12.75 5.67 -1.06
N ALA A 91 13.57 6.06 -2.03
CA ALA A 91 13.70 5.38 -3.32
C ALA A 91 15.15 4.92 -3.48
N PHE A 92 15.33 3.61 -3.65
CA PHE A 92 16.62 2.98 -3.89
C PHE A 92 16.67 2.62 -5.36
N THR A 93 17.20 3.53 -6.17
CA THR A 93 17.15 3.40 -7.62
C THR A 93 18.47 3.74 -8.29
N THR A 94 18.75 3.03 -9.37
CA THR A 94 19.93 3.23 -10.21
C THR A 94 19.95 4.65 -10.75
N LYS A 95 18.79 5.16 -11.19
CA LYS A 95 18.64 6.53 -11.71
C LYS A 95 19.04 7.61 -10.71
N LYS A 96 18.77 7.39 -9.42
CA LYS A 96 19.12 8.34 -8.34
C LYS A 96 20.49 8.06 -7.72
N LYS A 97 21.21 7.04 -8.20
CA LYS A 97 22.46 6.54 -7.60
C LYS A 97 22.30 6.18 -6.12
N THR A 98 21.12 5.70 -5.75
CA THR A 98 20.78 5.22 -4.41
C THR A 98 20.44 3.73 -4.40
N SER A 99 20.70 3.02 -5.50
CA SER A 99 20.50 1.58 -5.58
C SER A 99 21.35 0.86 -4.53
N LEU A 100 20.76 -0.19 -3.96
CA LEU A 100 21.43 -1.08 -3.02
C LEU A 100 21.97 -2.30 -3.77
N LYS A 101 22.82 -3.08 -3.11
CA LYS A 101 23.48 -4.23 -3.74
C LYS A 101 22.97 -5.57 -3.24
N ILE A 102 22.95 -6.54 -4.16
CA ILE A 102 22.59 -7.94 -3.91
C ILE A 102 23.57 -8.84 -4.67
N SER A 103 23.88 -10.04 -4.15
CA SER A 103 24.73 -10.99 -4.89
C SER A 103 23.94 -11.73 -5.97
N ASP A 104 24.63 -12.23 -7.00
CA ASP A 104 24.02 -13.03 -8.06
C ASP A 104 23.40 -14.35 -7.56
N THR A 105 24.06 -14.98 -6.59
CA THR A 105 23.58 -16.17 -5.90
C THR A 105 22.34 -15.89 -5.05
N GLN A 106 22.26 -14.74 -4.37
CA GLN A 106 21.06 -14.30 -3.64
C GLN A 106 19.88 -14.09 -4.59
N THR A 107 20.07 -13.38 -5.71
CA THR A 107 19.02 -13.20 -6.73
C THR A 107 18.54 -14.55 -7.28
N THR A 108 19.46 -15.50 -7.50
CA THR A 108 19.11 -16.85 -7.96
C THR A 108 18.31 -17.61 -6.90
N LYS A 109 18.69 -17.51 -5.61
CA LYS A 109 17.99 -18.15 -4.50
C LYS A 109 16.58 -17.60 -4.33
N ILE A 110 16.40 -16.28 -4.45
CA ILE A 110 15.08 -15.64 -4.44
C ILE A 110 14.19 -16.22 -5.53
N LYS A 111 14.68 -16.31 -6.78
CA LYS A 111 13.94 -16.92 -7.90
C LYS A 111 13.59 -18.39 -7.65
N GLN A 112 14.45 -19.14 -6.97
CA GLN A 112 14.17 -20.53 -6.59
C GLN A 112 13.04 -20.61 -5.56
N ILE A 113 13.13 -19.87 -4.46
CA ILE A 113 12.09 -19.82 -3.41
C ILE A 113 10.74 -19.42 -4.00
N TRP A 114 10.78 -18.42 -4.87
CA TRP A 114 9.66 -17.94 -5.65
C TRP A 114 9.02 -19.02 -6.55
N ASN A 115 9.82 -19.76 -7.32
CA ASN A 115 9.35 -20.78 -8.27
C ASN A 115 8.98 -22.11 -7.60
N LYS A 116 9.23 -22.29 -6.28
CA LYS A 116 8.88 -23.54 -5.57
C LYS A 116 7.37 -23.81 -5.73
N PRO A 117 6.96 -25.00 -6.21
CA PRO A 117 5.55 -25.36 -6.34
C PRO A 117 4.84 -25.20 -5.00
N LYS A 118 3.76 -24.43 -5.00
CA LYS A 118 2.92 -24.22 -3.82
C LYS A 118 1.97 -25.41 -3.66
N SER A 119 2.52 -26.59 -3.45
CA SER A 119 1.74 -27.78 -3.04
C SER A 119 1.34 -27.60 -1.58
N GLY A 120 0.16 -28.12 -1.21
CA GLY A 120 -0.55 -27.79 0.04
C GLY A 120 0.16 -28.08 1.37
N ASN A 121 1.40 -28.57 1.37
CA ASN A 121 2.17 -28.88 2.57
C ASN A 121 3.25 -27.85 2.94
N THR A 122 3.49 -26.81 2.12
CA THR A 122 4.52 -25.80 2.40
C THR A 122 3.91 -24.41 2.49
N SER A 123 3.82 -23.88 3.71
CA SER A 123 3.40 -22.49 3.96
C SER A 123 4.62 -21.56 3.88
N PRO A 124 4.48 -20.33 3.36
CA PRO A 124 5.54 -19.32 3.43
C PRO A 124 6.01 -19.11 4.86
N ASN A 125 7.32 -18.95 5.04
CA ASN A 125 7.95 -18.65 6.33
C ASN A 125 9.06 -17.63 6.10
N GLU A 126 8.83 -16.40 6.54
CA GLU A 126 9.74 -15.28 6.25
C GLU A 126 11.15 -15.51 6.80
N GLU A 127 11.25 -16.02 8.04
CA GLU A 127 12.53 -16.22 8.72
C GLU A 127 13.42 -17.25 7.98
N SER A 128 12.85 -18.41 7.63
CA SER A 128 13.56 -19.46 6.88
C SER A 128 13.96 -18.99 5.49
N GLU A 129 13.06 -18.29 4.78
CA GLU A 129 13.35 -17.78 3.44
C GLU A 129 14.51 -16.78 3.46
N ILE A 130 14.52 -15.84 4.41
CA ILE A 130 15.59 -14.84 4.54
C ILE A 130 16.91 -15.49 4.97
N ALA A 131 16.89 -16.43 5.91
CA ALA A 131 18.09 -17.16 6.32
C ALA A 131 18.71 -17.96 5.16
N GLU A 132 17.88 -18.66 4.38
CA GLU A 132 18.32 -19.38 3.16
C GLU A 132 18.99 -18.43 2.17
N ILE A 133 18.41 -17.25 1.91
CA ILE A 133 18.95 -16.29 0.94
C ILE A 133 20.26 -15.67 1.46
N LEU A 134 20.32 -15.25 2.72
CA LEU A 134 21.52 -14.65 3.30
C LEU A 134 22.70 -15.63 3.31
N SER A 135 22.44 -16.91 3.62
CA SER A 135 23.47 -17.96 3.60
C SER A 135 24.04 -18.23 2.19
N ALA A 136 23.29 -17.89 1.14
CA ALA A 136 23.70 -18.08 -0.25
C ALA A 136 24.58 -16.93 -0.78
N SER A 137 24.91 -15.91 0.04
CA SER A 137 25.66 -14.72 -0.41
C SER A 137 27.03 -15.06 -1.03
N SER A 138 27.40 -14.35 -2.11
CA SER A 138 28.68 -14.48 -2.81
C SER A 138 29.40 -13.13 -2.84
N LEU A 139 30.70 -13.12 -3.13
CA LEU A 139 31.49 -11.87 -3.27
C LEU A 139 31.06 -11.04 -4.50
N LYS A 140 30.35 -11.63 -5.46
CA LYS A 140 29.96 -10.96 -6.69
C LYS A 140 28.65 -10.22 -6.51
N MET A 141 28.78 -8.95 -6.15
CA MET A 141 27.66 -8.04 -5.94
C MET A 141 27.24 -7.34 -7.25
N GLN A 142 25.93 -7.15 -7.40
CA GLN A 142 25.29 -6.38 -8.46
C GLN A 142 24.27 -5.40 -7.87
N GLU A 143 23.81 -4.44 -8.66
CA GLU A 143 22.71 -3.57 -8.27
C GLU A 143 21.42 -4.40 -8.11
N ALA A 144 20.72 -4.19 -7.00
CA ALA A 144 19.39 -4.74 -6.78
C ALA A 144 18.36 -4.05 -7.70
N ALA A 145 17.22 -4.70 -7.94
CA ALA A 145 16.13 -4.07 -8.67
C ALA A 145 15.67 -2.79 -7.98
N ASP A 146 15.36 -1.75 -8.77
CA ASP A 146 14.88 -0.47 -8.26
C ASP A 146 13.60 -0.67 -7.42
N PHE A 147 13.61 -0.17 -6.19
CA PHE A 147 12.45 -0.22 -5.30
C PHE A 147 12.24 1.09 -4.53
N THR A 148 11.02 1.26 -4.00
CA THR A 148 10.64 2.42 -3.20
C THR A 148 9.84 1.94 -2.01
N VAL A 149 10.05 2.59 -0.88
CA VAL A 149 9.30 2.34 0.36
C VAL A 149 8.63 3.65 0.78
N ASP A 150 7.38 3.57 1.19
CA ASP A 150 6.58 4.73 1.57
C ASP A 150 6.94 5.24 2.96
N VAL A 151 7.34 4.32 3.85
CA VAL A 151 7.91 4.64 5.16
C VAL A 151 9.25 3.95 5.29
N PHE A 152 10.31 4.74 5.47
CA PHE A 152 11.62 4.29 5.89
C PHE A 152 11.96 4.98 7.22
N LEU A 153 12.14 4.18 8.26
CA LEU A 153 12.57 4.61 9.58
C LEU A 153 13.85 3.87 9.94
N GLU A 154 14.91 4.63 10.17
CA GLU A 154 16.19 4.10 10.62
C GLU A 154 16.42 4.54 12.06
N THR A 155 16.67 3.57 12.93
CA THR A 155 17.09 3.76 14.32
C THR A 155 18.53 3.28 14.48
N HIS A 156 19.08 3.36 15.69
CA HIS A 156 20.41 2.78 15.96
C HIS A 156 20.43 1.28 15.62
N ASP A 157 19.43 0.52 16.09
CA ASP A 157 19.43 -0.95 16.05
C ASP A 157 18.65 -1.56 14.88
N SER A 158 17.80 -0.78 14.22
CA SER A 158 16.88 -1.34 13.22
C SER A 158 16.54 -0.38 12.08
N ILE A 159 16.17 -0.98 10.94
CA ILE A 159 15.48 -0.33 9.84
C ILE A 159 14.09 -0.92 9.74
N THR A 160 13.09 -0.04 9.72
CA THR A 160 11.71 -0.38 9.40
C THR A 160 11.35 0.22 8.05
N ALA A 161 11.00 -0.64 7.11
CA ALA A 161 10.56 -0.30 5.77
C ALA A 161 9.11 -0.78 5.56
N ILE A 162 8.23 0.11 5.09
CA ILE A 162 6.85 -0.24 4.77
C ILE A 162 6.50 0.26 3.38
N GLU A 163 6.03 -0.64 2.53
CA GLU A 163 5.39 -0.34 1.25
C GLU A 163 3.87 -0.38 1.44
N LEU A 164 3.19 0.75 1.21
CA LEU A 164 1.75 0.84 1.38
C LEU A 164 1.02 0.45 0.10
N LYS A 165 -0.01 -0.39 0.25
CA LYS A 165 -0.84 -0.85 -0.86
C LYS A 165 -2.29 -0.45 -0.67
N SER A 166 -2.95 -0.16 -1.79
CA SER A 166 -4.41 -0.07 -1.82
C SER A 166 -5.03 -1.46 -1.73
N VAL A 167 -6.18 -1.58 -1.09
CA VAL A 167 -6.88 -2.85 -0.85
C VAL A 167 -7.60 -3.45 -2.07
N ARG A 168 -7.09 -3.24 -3.30
CA ARG A 168 -7.71 -3.80 -4.51
C ARG A 168 -7.22 -5.23 -4.74
N PRO A 169 -8.13 -6.19 -5.02
CA PRO A 169 -7.75 -7.57 -5.31
C PRO A 169 -7.19 -7.64 -6.75
N ASN A 170 -5.90 -7.36 -6.93
CA ASN A 170 -5.26 -7.40 -8.24
C ASN A 170 -4.78 -8.83 -8.55
N LYS A 171 -5.49 -9.52 -9.48
CA LYS A 171 -5.08 -10.85 -9.99
C LYS A 171 -3.79 -10.69 -10.78
N GLY A 172 -2.65 -11.08 -10.20
CA GLY A 172 -1.34 -11.11 -10.86
C GLY A 172 -0.19 -10.41 -10.13
N GLU A 173 -0.47 -9.64 -9.07
CA GLU A 173 0.58 -8.85 -8.38
C GLU A 173 1.23 -9.56 -7.20
N SER A 174 0.47 -10.27 -6.35
CA SER A 174 0.98 -10.83 -5.08
C SER A 174 2.26 -11.63 -5.24
N ALA A 175 2.33 -12.29 -6.37
CA ALA A 175 3.41 -13.13 -6.71
C ALA A 175 4.68 -12.23 -7.01
N GLY A 176 4.63 -11.35 -8.01
CA GLY A 176 5.74 -10.43 -8.28
C GLY A 176 6.09 -9.49 -7.11
N GLU A 177 5.11 -9.18 -6.26
CA GLU A 177 5.31 -8.42 -5.02
C GLU A 177 6.17 -9.17 -4.01
N LYS A 178 5.97 -10.48 -3.83
CA LYS A 178 6.82 -11.29 -2.95
C LYS A 178 8.27 -11.27 -3.41
N GLN A 179 8.52 -11.40 -4.72
CA GLN A 179 9.89 -11.32 -5.25
C GLN A 179 10.51 -9.94 -4.97
N LYS A 180 9.82 -8.85 -5.29
CA LYS A 180 10.31 -7.48 -5.05
C LYS A 180 10.60 -7.23 -3.57
N MET A 181 9.72 -7.70 -2.69
CA MET A 181 9.87 -7.57 -1.25
C MET A 181 11.11 -8.33 -0.74
N LEU A 182 11.31 -9.59 -1.17
CA LEU A 182 12.51 -10.36 -0.81
C LEU A 182 13.79 -9.68 -1.32
N GLU A 183 13.81 -9.22 -2.57
CA GLU A 183 14.97 -8.51 -3.13
C GLU A 183 15.29 -7.22 -2.34
N ALA A 184 14.28 -6.41 -2.06
CA ALA A 184 14.44 -5.18 -1.28
C ALA A 184 14.94 -5.47 0.15
N LYS A 185 14.36 -6.46 0.83
CA LYS A 185 14.74 -6.85 2.19
C LYS A 185 16.18 -7.34 2.25
N ILE A 186 16.60 -8.18 1.30
CA ILE A 186 17.98 -8.69 1.25
C ILE A 186 18.98 -7.58 0.90
N ALA A 187 18.64 -6.69 -0.02
CA ALA A 187 19.49 -5.54 -0.35
C ALA A 187 19.67 -4.61 0.87
N LEU A 188 18.63 -4.43 1.69
CA LEU A 188 18.73 -3.73 2.97
C LEU A 188 19.62 -4.48 3.98
N HIS A 189 19.44 -5.79 4.15
CA HIS A 189 20.31 -6.60 5.03
C HIS A 189 21.79 -6.48 4.63
N ASN A 190 22.10 -6.57 3.34
CA ASN A 190 23.48 -6.45 2.85
C ASN A 190 24.07 -5.05 3.10
N SER A 191 23.24 -4.00 3.02
CA SER A 191 23.68 -2.60 3.17
C SER A 191 23.77 -2.16 4.63
N PHE A 192 23.06 -2.83 5.53
CA PHE A 192 22.99 -2.51 6.95
C PHE A 192 23.12 -3.79 7.80
N PRO A 193 24.29 -4.46 7.75
CA PRO A 193 24.48 -5.80 8.35
C PRO A 193 24.28 -5.84 9.86
N ASP A 194 24.55 -4.73 10.56
CA ASP A 194 24.44 -4.63 12.02
C ASP A 194 23.05 -4.22 12.50
N LYS A 195 22.10 -3.98 11.58
CA LYS A 195 20.74 -3.54 11.91
C LYS A 195 19.72 -4.66 11.66
N LYS A 196 18.74 -4.74 12.55
CA LYS A 196 17.54 -5.55 12.32
C LYS A 196 16.71 -4.94 11.19
N ILE A 197 16.42 -5.71 10.15
CA ILE A 197 15.57 -5.27 9.04
C ILE A 197 14.15 -5.78 9.22
N LEU A 198 13.21 -4.85 9.34
CA LEU A 198 11.77 -5.08 9.34
C LEU A 198 11.22 -4.54 8.03
N TYR A 199 10.64 -5.40 7.19
CA TYR A 199 10.03 -5.00 5.92
C TYR A 199 8.59 -5.50 5.89
N PHE A 200 7.62 -4.60 5.70
CA PHE A 200 6.20 -4.95 5.70
C PHE A 200 5.49 -4.44 4.45
N ILE A 201 4.51 -5.21 4.00
CA ILE A 201 3.45 -4.69 3.12
C ILE A 201 2.33 -4.16 3.99
N GLY A 202 2.11 -2.85 3.95
CA GLY A 202 1.12 -2.17 4.76
C GLY A 202 -0.20 -1.95 4.02
N PHE A 203 -1.31 -2.32 4.64
CA PHE A 203 -2.66 -2.07 4.14
C PHE A 203 -3.42 -1.13 5.09
N PRO A 204 -3.87 0.04 4.61
CA PRO A 204 -4.55 1.05 5.42
C PRO A 204 -5.80 0.57 6.19
N PHE A 205 -6.51 -0.45 5.68
CA PHE A 205 -7.71 -1.02 6.30
C PHE A 205 -7.98 -2.43 5.75
N ASP A 206 -8.88 -3.17 6.40
CA ASP A 206 -9.35 -4.49 5.92
C ASP A 206 -10.76 -4.34 5.31
N PRO A 207 -10.92 -4.42 3.97
CA PRO A 207 -12.24 -4.31 3.33
C PRO A 207 -13.13 -5.53 3.58
N THR A 208 -12.57 -6.62 4.12
CA THR A 208 -13.31 -7.85 4.42
C THR A 208 -13.90 -7.84 5.82
N ASN A 209 -13.55 -6.84 6.65
CA ASN A 209 -14.01 -6.76 8.03
C ASN A 209 -15.39 -6.12 8.13
N PRO A 210 -16.30 -6.67 8.96
CA PRO A 210 -17.60 -6.05 9.20
C PRO A 210 -17.51 -4.75 10.00
N THR A 211 -16.40 -4.51 10.71
CA THR A 211 -16.21 -3.30 11.52
C THR A 211 -15.18 -2.36 10.88
N PRO A 212 -15.39 -1.03 10.89
CA PRO A 212 -14.48 -0.07 10.25
C PRO A 212 -13.04 -0.06 10.79
N LEU A 213 -12.84 -0.58 12.00
CA LEU A 213 -11.54 -0.59 12.70
C LEU A 213 -10.93 -1.99 12.82
N GLY A 214 -11.72 -3.04 12.55
CA GLY A 214 -11.28 -4.41 12.69
C GLY A 214 -10.43 -4.86 11.52
N TYR A 215 -9.64 -5.90 11.74
CA TYR A 215 -8.91 -6.59 10.69
C TYR A 215 -8.83 -8.09 11.01
N ASP A 216 -8.70 -8.92 9.97
CA ASP A 216 -8.37 -10.33 10.08
C ASP A 216 -7.35 -10.68 9.00
N LYS A 217 -6.08 -10.89 9.37
CA LYS A 217 -5.01 -11.17 8.40
C LYS A 217 -5.27 -12.44 7.60
N LYS A 218 -5.80 -13.49 8.22
CA LYS A 218 -6.04 -14.77 7.54
C LYS A 218 -7.10 -14.60 6.46
N ARG A 219 -8.25 -14.01 6.82
CA ARG A 219 -9.33 -13.72 5.88
C ARG A 219 -8.88 -12.75 4.78
N PHE A 220 -8.11 -11.72 5.16
CA PHE A 220 -7.58 -10.75 4.21
C PHE A 220 -6.60 -11.39 3.21
N MET A 221 -5.68 -12.26 3.67
CA MET A 221 -4.76 -12.98 2.78
C MET A 221 -5.47 -13.98 1.86
N GLN A 222 -6.61 -14.54 2.28
CA GLN A 222 -7.47 -15.36 1.43
C GLN A 222 -8.23 -14.51 0.39
N TYR A 223 -8.53 -13.26 0.73
CA TYR A 223 -9.13 -12.29 -0.19
C TYR A 223 -8.12 -11.82 -1.26
N LEU A 224 -6.84 -11.67 -0.91
CA LEU A 224 -5.78 -11.39 -1.87
C LEU A 224 -5.55 -12.59 -2.78
N ILE A 225 -5.48 -12.37 -4.09
CA ILE A 225 -5.24 -13.46 -5.04
C ILE A 225 -3.85 -14.04 -4.84
N GLY A 226 -3.79 -15.25 -4.32
CA GLY A 226 -2.54 -15.94 -4.02
C GLY A 226 -1.85 -15.45 -2.74
N GLY A 227 -2.48 -14.58 -1.94
CA GLY A 227 -1.88 -14.03 -0.71
C GLY A 227 -1.36 -15.13 0.22
N GLY A 228 -2.22 -16.10 0.55
CA GLY A 228 -1.84 -17.26 1.38
C GLY A 228 -0.81 -18.22 0.76
N ASN A 229 -0.54 -18.12 -0.55
CA ASN A 229 0.45 -18.96 -1.21
C ASN A 229 1.86 -18.34 -1.17
N TYR A 230 1.96 -17.01 -1.11
CA TYR A 230 3.22 -16.29 -1.27
C TYR A 230 3.71 -15.62 0.01
N PHE A 231 2.80 -15.23 0.89
CA PHE A 231 3.13 -14.45 2.06
C PHE A 231 2.81 -15.16 3.37
N ALA A 232 3.61 -14.85 4.38
CA ALA A 232 3.31 -15.18 5.76
C ALA A 232 2.58 -14.01 6.46
N PRO A 233 1.73 -14.26 7.46
CA PRO A 233 0.96 -13.20 8.14
C PRO A 233 1.82 -12.07 8.75
N GLU A 234 3.02 -12.38 9.19
CA GLU A 234 4.00 -11.44 9.75
C GLU A 234 4.54 -10.43 8.72
N GLU A 235 4.45 -10.74 7.42
CA GLU A 235 4.92 -9.85 6.34
C GLU A 235 3.93 -8.71 6.04
N PHE A 236 2.75 -8.74 6.67
CA PHE A 236 1.71 -7.72 6.53
C PHE A 236 1.51 -6.90 7.79
N MET A 237 1.17 -5.63 7.59
CA MET A 237 0.60 -4.75 8.61
C MET A 237 -0.77 -4.29 8.12
N LEU A 238 -1.86 -4.59 8.85
CA LEU A 238 -3.22 -4.42 8.34
C LEU A 238 -4.10 -3.57 9.26
N GLY A 239 -4.72 -2.53 8.71
CA GLY A 239 -5.72 -1.73 9.42
C GLY A 239 -5.18 -1.13 10.72
N SER A 240 -5.88 -1.33 11.84
CA SER A 240 -5.49 -0.75 13.13
C SER A 240 -4.09 -1.15 13.57
N GLU A 241 -3.63 -2.36 13.25
CA GLU A 241 -2.27 -2.82 13.57
C GLU A 241 -1.21 -1.94 12.91
N LEU A 242 -1.37 -1.63 11.62
CA LEU A 242 -0.45 -0.76 10.88
C LEU A 242 -0.36 0.61 11.54
N TRP A 243 -1.51 1.22 11.84
CA TRP A 243 -1.56 2.58 12.38
C TRP A 243 -1.04 2.64 13.81
N ASP A 244 -1.33 1.63 14.62
CA ASP A 244 -0.84 1.55 15.99
C ASP A 244 0.68 1.34 16.00
N PHE A 245 1.19 0.46 15.14
CA PHE A 245 2.63 0.26 14.93
C PHE A 245 3.34 1.56 14.52
N LEU A 246 2.84 2.25 13.49
CA LEU A 246 3.44 3.49 12.97
C LEU A 246 3.45 4.63 13.99
N SER A 247 2.44 4.70 14.86
CA SER A 247 2.32 5.79 15.83
C SER A 247 3.01 5.52 17.16
N GLY A 248 3.25 4.24 17.48
CA GLY A 248 3.63 3.79 18.83
C GLY A 248 2.49 3.89 19.85
N GLU A 249 1.25 4.11 19.41
CA GLU A 249 0.08 4.28 20.28
C GLU A 249 -1.07 3.35 19.87
N LYS A 250 -1.94 2.99 20.83
CA LYS A 250 -3.15 2.21 20.54
C LYS A 250 -4.28 3.08 19.99
N ASN A 251 -5.18 2.47 19.22
CA ASN A 251 -6.40 3.09 18.68
C ASN A 251 -6.11 4.27 17.74
N THR A 252 -4.99 4.25 17.03
CA THR A 252 -4.56 5.34 16.15
C THR A 252 -5.46 5.46 14.93
N MET A 253 -5.90 4.34 14.35
CA MET A 253 -6.87 4.36 13.23
C MET A 253 -8.16 5.10 13.58
N ARG A 254 -8.70 4.87 14.78
CA ARG A 254 -9.87 5.58 15.29
C ARG A 254 -9.62 7.09 15.40
N GLN A 255 -8.44 7.48 15.88
CA GLN A 255 -8.07 8.89 15.99
C GLN A 255 -7.93 9.56 14.60
N ILE A 256 -7.39 8.85 13.60
CA ILE A 256 -7.32 9.34 12.21
C ILE A 256 -8.73 9.59 11.66
N LEU A 257 -9.64 8.62 11.81
CA LEU A 257 -11.03 8.77 11.35
C LEU A 257 -11.75 9.93 12.03
N ALA A 258 -11.61 10.07 13.36
CA ALA A 258 -12.19 11.19 14.09
C ALA A 258 -11.65 12.55 13.60
N ILE A 259 -10.37 12.64 13.21
CA ILE A 259 -9.81 13.86 12.61
C ILE A 259 -10.48 14.14 11.25
N MET A 260 -10.63 13.12 10.41
CA MET A 260 -11.29 13.25 9.10
C MET A 260 -12.74 13.72 9.26
N GLU A 261 -13.51 13.09 10.15
CA GLU A 261 -14.89 13.46 10.47
C GLU A 261 -15.01 14.91 10.95
N ASN A 262 -14.11 15.35 11.84
CA ASN A 262 -14.07 16.75 12.31
C ASN A 262 -13.77 17.74 11.18
N VAL A 263 -12.85 17.42 10.27
CA VAL A 263 -12.55 18.26 9.10
C VAL A 263 -13.77 18.39 8.19
N VAL A 264 -14.50 17.30 7.94
CA VAL A 264 -15.75 17.34 7.15
C VAL A 264 -16.82 18.15 7.88
N GLY A 265 -17.04 17.90 9.17
CA GLY A 265 -18.07 18.56 9.97
C GLY A 265 -17.86 20.07 10.16
N ASN A 266 -16.61 20.54 10.17
CA ASN A 266 -16.30 21.98 10.23
C ASN A 266 -16.55 22.72 8.90
N ARG A 267 -16.69 21.99 7.79
CA ARG A 267 -16.97 22.54 6.46
C ARG A 267 -18.46 22.63 6.14
N ALA A 268 -19.27 21.81 6.81
CA ALA A 268 -20.72 21.75 6.62
C ALA A 268 -21.49 22.79 7.47
N ARG A 269 -20.79 23.51 8.34
CA ARG A 269 -21.29 24.67 9.09
C ARG A 269 -20.82 25.94 8.40
#